data_AF-A0A7J7JMT8-F1
#
_entry.id   AF-A0A7J7JMT8-F1
#
_cell.length_a   1.000
_cell.length_b   1.000
_cell.length_c   1.000
_cell.angle_alpha   90.00
_cell.angle_beta   90.00
_cell.angle_gamma   90.00
#
_symmetry.space_group_name_H-M   'P 1'
#
loop_
_entity.id
_entity.type
_entity.pdbx_description
1 polymer ?
#
loop_
_entity_poly.entity_id
_entity_poly.type
_entity_poly.pdbx_seq_one_letter_code
_entity_poly.pdbx_strand_id
1 'polypeptide(L)'
;MNLLSLNPKVLNHATLKPTAATVESRRYWKRNGDKSCSSCTPKTKDFDDIKHTTLSERGALREAMRCLKCADAPCQKSCPTQLDIKAFITSIANQNYYGSAKAIFSDNPLGLTCGMVCPTSDLCVGGCNLYASEEGPINIGGLQQFATETFKKMGVKQIHDPSLDLASLPTSYKSKIALVGCGPASISCATFLARLGYSDVTVFEKQEYVGGLR
;
A
#
# COMPACT_ATOMS: atom_id res chain seq x y z
N MET A 1 11.61 20.22 -41.15
CA MET A 1 10.58 19.26 -40.67
C MET A 1 9.26 19.99 -40.50
N ASN A 2 8.15 19.43 -40.95
CA ASN A 2 6.82 20.03 -40.79
C ASN A 2 6.25 19.68 -39.40
N LEU A 3 6.04 20.69 -38.56
CA LEU A 3 5.53 20.55 -37.18
C LEU A 3 4.13 19.91 -37.12
N LEU A 4 3.28 20.15 -38.12
CA LEU A 4 1.88 19.72 -38.13
C LEU A 4 1.67 18.33 -38.76
N SER A 5 2.74 17.59 -39.02
CA SER A 5 2.70 16.30 -39.72
C SER A 5 1.91 15.20 -38.99
N LEU A 6 1.85 15.24 -37.65
CA LEU A 6 1.14 14.26 -36.80
C LEU A 6 -0.15 14.80 -36.18
N ASN A 7 -0.55 16.03 -36.51
CA ASN A 7 -1.78 16.59 -35.97
C ASN A 7 -2.99 15.78 -36.45
N PRO A 8 -3.92 15.36 -35.56
CA PRO A 8 -5.09 14.59 -35.97
C PRO A 8 -5.91 15.31 -37.05
N LYS A 9 -6.27 14.58 -38.10
CA LYS A 9 -7.13 15.06 -39.19
C LYS A 9 -8.24 14.04 -39.43
N VAL A 10 -9.44 14.53 -39.71
CA VAL A 10 -10.54 13.67 -40.14
C VAL A 10 -10.19 13.07 -41.50
N LEU A 11 -10.26 11.75 -41.61
CA LEU A 11 -10.03 11.06 -42.87
C LEU A 11 -11.34 11.01 -43.66
N ASN A 12 -11.29 11.41 -44.93
CA ASN A 12 -12.47 11.40 -45.81
C ASN A 12 -12.71 10.03 -46.47
N HIS A 13 -11.78 9.08 -46.30
CA HIS A 13 -11.81 7.76 -46.92
C HIS A 13 -11.25 6.70 -45.97
N ALA A 14 -11.54 5.43 -46.26
CA ALA A 14 -10.92 4.32 -45.56
C ALA A 14 -9.39 4.29 -45.76
N THR A 15 -8.66 3.77 -44.77
CA THR A 15 -7.20 3.62 -44.86
C THR A 15 -6.85 2.25 -45.43
N LEU A 16 -5.95 2.21 -46.43
CA LEU A 16 -5.40 0.96 -46.97
C LEU A 16 -4.04 0.65 -46.33
N LYS A 17 -3.98 -0.39 -45.49
CA LYS A 17 -2.72 -0.92 -44.93
C LYS A 17 -2.70 -2.45 -45.04
N PRO A 18 -1.73 -3.05 -45.75
CA PRO A 18 -1.60 -4.50 -45.82
C PRO A 18 -1.33 -5.11 -44.44
N THR A 19 -1.80 -6.34 -44.21
CA THR A 19 -1.59 -7.07 -42.96
C THR A 19 -0.11 -7.21 -42.60
N ALA A 20 0.77 -7.41 -43.58
CA ALA A 20 2.22 -7.49 -43.34
C ALA A 20 2.75 -6.19 -42.69
N ALA A 21 2.34 -5.03 -43.19
CA ALA A 21 2.76 -3.72 -42.65
C ALA A 21 2.17 -3.45 -41.25
N THR A 22 0.95 -3.93 -40.97
CA THR A 22 0.36 -3.78 -39.62
C THR A 22 1.05 -4.68 -38.59
N VAL A 23 1.47 -5.88 -38.98
CA VAL A 23 2.24 -6.80 -38.13
C VAL A 23 3.60 -6.21 -37.76
N GLU A 24 4.29 -5.61 -38.72
CA GLU A 24 5.57 -4.94 -38.48
C GLU A 24 5.40 -3.72 -37.57
N SER A 25 4.44 -2.83 -37.89
CA SER A 25 4.13 -1.64 -37.09
C SER A 25 3.76 -1.99 -35.64
N ARG A 26 3.01 -3.08 -35.42
CA ARG A 26 2.62 -3.54 -34.08
C ARG A 26 3.83 -3.78 -33.17
N ARG A 27 4.98 -4.23 -33.71
CA ARG A 27 6.20 -4.45 -32.92
C ARG A 27 6.79 -3.13 -32.42
N TYR A 28 6.76 -2.08 -33.22
CA TYR A 28 7.27 -0.76 -32.87
C TYR A 28 6.50 -0.09 -31.71
N TRP A 29 5.18 -0.32 -31.63
CA TRP A 29 4.31 0.28 -30.60
C TRP A 29 4.07 -0.59 -29.36
N LYS A 30 4.74 -1.75 -29.24
CA LYS A 30 4.50 -2.74 -28.17
C LYS A 30 4.89 -2.18 -26.79
N ARG A 31 4.01 -2.34 -25.79
CA ARG A 31 4.20 -1.84 -24.40
C ARG A 31 4.16 -2.91 -23.32
N ASN A 32 3.25 -3.88 -23.45
CA ASN A 32 3.16 -5.01 -22.53
C ASN A 32 4.09 -6.14 -22.96
N GLY A 33 4.26 -7.14 -22.08
CA GLY A 33 4.98 -8.36 -22.39
C GLY A 33 4.54 -8.98 -23.72
N ASP A 34 5.51 -9.44 -24.51
CA ASP A 34 5.22 -10.15 -25.75
C ASP A 34 4.87 -11.60 -25.47
N LYS A 35 3.72 -12.05 -25.98
CA LYS A 35 3.22 -13.42 -25.77
C LYS A 35 4.07 -14.44 -26.55
N SER A 36 4.72 -14.02 -27.64
CA SER A 36 5.65 -14.86 -28.41
C SER A 36 7.07 -14.89 -27.85
N CYS A 37 7.40 -14.07 -26.85
CA CYS A 37 8.72 -14.08 -26.25
C CYS A 37 8.86 -15.28 -25.30
N SER A 38 9.77 -16.19 -25.59
CA SER A 38 10.07 -17.36 -24.76
C SER A 38 11.28 -17.15 -23.85
N SER A 39 12.05 -16.08 -24.06
CA SER A 39 13.24 -15.77 -23.26
C SER A 39 12.93 -14.73 -22.19
N CYS A 40 13.33 -15.00 -20.95
CA CYS A 40 13.30 -14.00 -19.88
C CYS A 40 14.50 -13.05 -20.01
N THR A 41 14.32 -11.77 -19.71
CA THR A 41 15.45 -10.85 -19.54
C THR A 41 16.26 -11.27 -18.31
N PRO A 42 17.61 -11.27 -18.35
CA PRO A 42 18.41 -11.61 -17.18
C PRO A 42 18.09 -10.66 -16.01
N LYS A 43 17.75 -11.24 -14.84
CA LYS A 43 17.42 -10.52 -13.60
C LYS A 43 18.47 -10.72 -12.50
N THR A 44 19.69 -11.12 -12.89
CA THR A 44 20.77 -11.35 -11.94
C THR A 44 21.14 -10.05 -11.22
N LYS A 45 20.98 -10.03 -9.89
CA LYS A 45 21.23 -8.85 -9.03
C LYS A 45 20.33 -7.64 -9.32
N ASP A 46 19.15 -7.85 -9.93
CA ASP A 46 18.12 -6.84 -10.06
C ASP A 46 17.17 -6.91 -8.86
N PHE A 47 17.13 -5.84 -8.07
CA PHE A 47 16.29 -5.70 -6.87
C PHE A 47 15.31 -4.53 -7.00
N ASP A 48 15.02 -4.11 -8.23
CA ASP A 48 14.01 -3.07 -8.48
C ASP A 48 12.65 -3.50 -7.97
N ASP A 49 11.82 -2.52 -7.60
CA ASP A 49 10.46 -2.79 -7.16
C ASP A 49 9.59 -3.31 -8.31
N ILE A 50 9.22 -4.59 -8.24
CA ILE A 50 8.36 -5.26 -9.23
C ILE A 50 6.87 -5.26 -8.85
N LYS A 51 6.49 -4.68 -7.70
CA LYS A 51 5.10 -4.70 -7.23
C LYS A 51 4.19 -3.95 -8.20
N HIS A 52 3.23 -4.66 -8.78
CA HIS A 52 2.20 -4.05 -9.63
C HIS A 52 1.22 -3.16 -8.86
N THR A 53 1.22 -3.22 -7.53
CA THR A 53 0.37 -2.44 -6.65
C THR A 53 0.97 -1.09 -6.26
N THR A 54 2.25 -0.83 -6.53
CA THR A 54 2.88 0.44 -6.14
C THR A 54 2.31 1.63 -6.92
N LEU A 55 1.96 2.70 -6.20
CA LEU A 55 1.29 3.87 -6.75
C LEU A 55 2.15 5.13 -6.59
N SER A 56 2.25 5.92 -7.68
CA SER A 56 2.63 7.33 -7.58
C SER A 56 1.47 8.15 -7.02
N GLU A 57 1.72 9.38 -6.57
CA GLU A 57 0.66 10.27 -6.08
C GLU A 57 -0.49 10.44 -7.09
N ARG A 58 -0.16 10.65 -8.38
CA ARG A 58 -1.15 10.71 -9.46
C ARG A 58 -2.02 9.44 -9.52
N GLY A 59 -1.40 8.27 -9.37
CA GLY A 59 -2.12 6.99 -9.36
C GLY A 59 -2.97 6.81 -8.10
N ALA A 60 -2.40 7.14 -6.94
CA ALA A 60 -3.05 7.05 -5.64
C ALA A 60 -4.29 7.94 -5.55
N LEU A 61 -4.20 9.20 -5.99
CA LEU A 61 -5.35 10.11 -6.00
C LEU A 61 -6.48 9.58 -6.89
N ARG A 62 -6.15 9.08 -8.09
CA ARG A 62 -7.16 8.50 -8.99
C ARG A 62 -7.85 7.29 -8.36
N GLU A 63 -7.09 6.38 -7.78
CA GLU A 63 -7.62 5.17 -7.18
C GLU A 63 -8.41 5.44 -5.89
N ALA A 64 -7.97 6.41 -5.08
CA ALA A 64 -8.69 6.86 -3.88
C ALA A 64 -10.00 7.59 -4.21
N MET A 65 -10.03 8.36 -5.31
CA MET A 65 -11.27 8.96 -5.83
C MET A 65 -12.23 7.90 -6.37
N ARG A 66 -11.73 6.83 -6.99
CA ARG A 66 -12.53 5.70 -7.49
C ARG A 66 -13.21 4.90 -6.37
N CYS A 67 -12.58 4.80 -5.20
CA CYS A 67 -13.15 4.11 -4.04
C CYS A 67 -14.51 4.70 -3.63
N LEU A 68 -15.52 3.84 -3.50
CA LEU A 68 -16.89 4.21 -3.11
C LEU A 68 -17.03 4.67 -1.66
N LYS A 69 -16.02 4.42 -0.81
CA LYS A 69 -16.04 4.79 0.62
C LYS A 69 -17.26 4.20 1.35
N CYS A 70 -17.51 2.92 1.11
CA CYS A 70 -18.68 2.18 1.56
C CYS A 70 -18.96 2.32 3.06
N ALA A 71 -20.24 2.39 3.44
CA ALA A 71 -20.64 2.15 4.82
C ALA A 71 -20.43 0.66 5.19
N ASP A 72 -20.17 0.39 6.47
CA ASP A 72 -19.96 -0.96 7.01
C ASP A 72 -19.07 -1.85 6.11
N ALA A 73 -17.92 -1.30 5.72
CA ALA A 73 -17.19 -1.74 4.55
C ALA A 73 -16.72 -3.21 4.67
N PRO A 74 -17.07 -4.11 3.73
CA PRO A 74 -16.67 -5.51 3.79
C PRO A 74 -15.15 -5.71 3.68
N CYS A 75 -14.46 -4.80 3.00
CA CYS A 75 -13.01 -4.80 2.96
C CYS A 75 -12.36 -4.61 4.34
N GLN A 76 -12.99 -3.83 5.25
CA GLN A 76 -12.51 -3.67 6.62
C GLN A 76 -12.73 -4.95 7.42
N LYS A 77 -13.92 -5.58 7.29
CA LYS A 77 -14.23 -6.86 7.95
C LYS A 77 -13.33 -8.02 7.52
N SER A 78 -12.80 -7.93 6.30
CA SER A 78 -11.87 -8.91 5.73
C SER A 78 -10.41 -8.58 6.04
N CYS A 79 -10.13 -7.49 6.75
CA CYS A 79 -8.78 -7.11 7.19
C CYS A 79 -8.50 -7.68 8.58
N PRO A 80 -7.45 -8.49 8.78
CA PRO A 80 -7.14 -9.08 10.09
C PRO A 80 -6.91 -8.06 11.22
N THR A 81 -6.47 -6.84 10.89
CA THR A 81 -6.29 -5.74 11.85
C THR A 81 -7.46 -4.76 11.86
N GLN A 82 -8.56 -5.04 11.15
CA GLN A 82 -9.78 -4.22 11.13
C GLN A 82 -9.55 -2.75 10.74
N LEU A 83 -8.55 -2.46 9.89
CA LEU A 83 -8.24 -1.10 9.43
C LEU A 83 -9.49 -0.38 8.92
N ASP A 84 -9.71 0.88 9.32
CA ASP A 84 -10.74 1.72 8.72
C ASP A 84 -10.33 2.16 7.29
N ILE A 85 -10.52 1.25 6.34
CA ILE A 85 -10.18 1.43 4.92
C ILE A 85 -10.95 2.59 4.31
N LYS A 86 -12.20 2.77 4.72
CA LYS A 86 -13.03 3.89 4.28
C LYS A 86 -12.37 5.22 4.68
N ALA A 87 -12.01 5.38 5.95
CA ALA A 87 -11.46 6.62 6.46
C ALA A 87 -10.08 6.94 5.86
N PHE A 88 -9.17 5.97 5.82
CA PHE A 88 -7.82 6.25 5.32
C PHE A 88 -7.82 6.54 3.81
N ILE A 89 -8.64 5.85 3.01
CA ILE A 89 -8.74 6.13 1.57
C ILE A 89 -9.43 7.48 1.33
N THR A 90 -10.45 7.83 2.11
CA THR A 90 -11.06 9.17 2.06
C THR A 90 -10.02 10.26 2.34
N SER A 91 -9.13 10.03 3.30
CA SER A 91 -8.05 10.96 3.62
C SER A 91 -7.06 11.11 2.45
N ILE A 92 -6.72 10.04 1.75
CA ILE A 92 -5.87 10.10 0.54
C ILE A 92 -6.55 10.92 -0.56
N ALA A 93 -7.84 10.68 -0.83
CA ALA A 93 -8.60 11.40 -1.84
C ALA A 93 -8.63 12.92 -1.59
N ASN A 94 -8.59 13.33 -0.32
CA ASN A 94 -8.56 14.72 0.13
C ASN A 94 -7.14 15.25 0.34
N GLN A 95 -6.10 14.57 -0.15
CA GLN A 95 -4.69 14.94 0.03
C GLN A 95 -4.22 15.03 1.50
N ASN A 96 -4.97 14.45 2.43
CA ASN A 96 -4.60 14.35 3.84
C ASN A 96 -3.83 13.05 4.09
N TYR A 97 -2.59 12.99 3.59
CA TYR A 97 -1.75 11.79 3.68
C TYR A 97 -1.34 11.48 5.13
N TYR A 98 -1.13 12.50 5.95
CA TYR A 98 -0.87 12.35 7.37
C TYR A 98 -2.05 11.70 8.10
N GLY A 99 -3.27 12.21 7.90
CA GLY A 99 -4.48 11.64 8.51
C GLY A 99 -4.74 10.21 8.05
N SER A 100 -4.47 9.92 6.79
CA SER A 100 -4.52 8.55 6.25
C SER A 100 -3.54 7.62 6.96
N ALA A 101 -2.26 8.00 7.04
CA ALA A 101 -1.24 7.21 7.71
C ALA A 101 -1.53 7.04 9.22
N LYS A 102 -2.02 8.10 9.88
CA LYS A 102 -2.45 8.03 11.28
C LYS A 102 -3.54 6.97 11.47
N ALA A 103 -4.58 6.98 10.63
CA ALA A 103 -5.65 5.98 10.70
C ALA A 103 -5.11 4.55 10.49
N ILE A 104 -4.20 4.35 9.52
CA ILE A 104 -3.56 3.05 9.28
C ILE A 104 -2.74 2.59 10.49
N PHE A 105 -1.87 3.45 11.02
CA PHE A 105 -0.98 3.10 12.14
C PHE A 105 -1.70 2.98 13.48
N SER A 106 -2.91 3.55 13.64
CA SER A 106 -3.73 3.36 14.83
C SER A 106 -4.05 1.88 15.06
N ASP A 107 -4.47 1.17 14.01
CA ASP A 107 -4.88 -0.23 14.09
C ASP A 107 -3.75 -1.20 13.72
N ASN A 108 -2.79 -0.78 12.88
CA ASN A 108 -1.69 -1.61 12.42
C ASN A 108 -0.32 -0.92 12.54
N PRO A 109 0.47 -1.23 13.58
CA PRO A 109 1.83 -0.70 13.76
C PRO A 109 2.80 -0.98 12.60
N LEU A 110 2.51 -1.96 11.75
CA LEU A 110 3.30 -2.38 10.60
C LEU A 110 2.65 -1.97 9.28
N GLY A 111 1.90 -0.87 9.29
CA GLY A 111 1.10 -0.39 8.17
C GLY A 111 1.84 -0.32 6.83
N LEU A 112 3.09 0.15 6.82
CA LEU A 112 3.89 0.20 5.59
C LEU A 112 4.23 -1.19 5.06
N THR A 113 4.73 -2.08 5.92
CA THR A 113 5.04 -3.46 5.55
C THR A 113 3.81 -4.17 4.99
N CYS A 114 2.69 -4.12 5.71
CA CYS A 114 1.44 -4.74 5.28
C CYS A 114 0.90 -4.16 3.97
N GLY A 115 1.03 -2.85 3.74
CA GLY A 115 0.66 -2.24 2.46
C GLY A 115 1.44 -2.81 1.26
N MET A 116 2.68 -3.22 1.48
CA MET A 116 3.53 -3.79 0.44
C MET A 116 3.36 -5.30 0.24
N VAL A 117 3.14 -6.08 1.30
CA VAL A 117 3.24 -7.55 1.25
C VAL A 117 1.95 -8.31 1.52
N CYS A 118 0.87 -7.65 1.93
CA CYS A 118 -0.39 -8.35 2.20
C CYS A 118 -0.91 -9.06 0.93
N PRO A 119 -1.34 -10.33 1.02
CA PRO A 119 -2.02 -11.03 -0.08
C PRO A 119 -3.46 -10.53 -0.18
N THR A 120 -3.63 -9.30 -0.66
CA THR A 120 -4.90 -8.57 -0.52
C THR A 120 -6.08 -9.24 -1.20
N SER A 121 -5.84 -10.02 -2.27
CA SER A 121 -6.87 -10.80 -2.98
C SER A 121 -7.61 -11.76 -2.06
N ASP A 122 -6.91 -12.34 -1.08
CA ASP A 122 -7.49 -13.28 -0.11
C ASP A 122 -7.93 -12.57 1.18
N LEU A 123 -7.79 -11.25 1.24
CA LEU A 123 -8.09 -10.41 2.40
C LEU A 123 -9.02 -9.26 2.00
N CYS A 124 -8.63 -8.01 2.29
CA CYS A 124 -9.46 -6.82 2.13
C CYS A 124 -9.94 -6.58 0.69
N VAL A 125 -9.15 -6.90 -0.33
CA VAL A 125 -9.52 -6.70 -1.74
C VAL A 125 -10.50 -7.77 -2.21
N GLY A 126 -10.40 -9.00 -1.69
CA GLY A 126 -11.36 -10.07 -1.95
C GLY A 126 -12.79 -9.75 -1.50
N GLY A 127 -12.94 -8.94 -0.45
CA GLY A 127 -14.22 -8.45 0.04
C GLY A 127 -14.66 -7.09 -0.53
N CYS A 128 -13.98 -6.52 -1.53
CA CYS A 128 -14.29 -5.17 -2.01
C CYS A 128 -15.56 -5.13 -2.89
N ASN A 129 -16.53 -4.26 -2.57
CA ASN A 129 -17.76 -4.11 -3.36
C ASN A 129 -17.52 -3.75 -4.85
N LEU A 130 -16.44 -3.04 -5.17
CA LEU A 130 -16.11 -2.70 -6.56
C LEU A 130 -15.65 -3.92 -7.39
N TYR A 131 -15.45 -5.08 -6.77
CA TYR A 131 -15.31 -6.33 -7.50
C TYR A 131 -16.53 -6.62 -8.41
N ALA A 132 -17.71 -6.09 -8.07
CA ALA A 132 -18.93 -6.20 -8.87
C ALA A 132 -18.98 -5.25 -10.09
N SER A 133 -17.90 -4.53 -10.40
CA SER A 133 -17.78 -3.65 -11.58
C SER A 133 -16.71 -4.17 -12.55
N GLU A 134 -16.81 -3.78 -13.83
CA GLU A 134 -15.89 -4.20 -14.89
C GLU A 134 -14.45 -3.70 -14.65
N GLU A 135 -14.28 -2.53 -14.03
CA GLU A 135 -12.96 -2.03 -13.62
C GLU A 135 -12.36 -2.76 -12.40
N GLY A 136 -13.17 -3.52 -11.65
CA GLY A 136 -12.73 -4.38 -10.55
C GLY A 136 -12.43 -3.66 -9.22
N PRO A 137 -11.91 -4.40 -8.23
CA PRO A 137 -11.78 -3.93 -6.85
C PRO A 137 -10.68 -2.89 -6.68
N ILE A 138 -10.64 -2.22 -5.52
CA ILE A 138 -9.65 -1.17 -5.22
C ILE A 138 -8.27 -1.76 -4.92
N ASN A 139 -7.21 -1.11 -5.40
CA ASN A 139 -5.83 -1.38 -4.96
C ASN A 139 -5.58 -0.82 -3.54
N ILE A 140 -6.14 -1.50 -2.54
CA ILE A 140 -6.09 -1.09 -1.12
C ILE A 140 -4.66 -1.11 -0.60
N GLY A 141 -3.89 -2.17 -0.90
CA GLY A 141 -2.49 -2.29 -0.47
C GLY A 141 -1.61 -1.17 -1.00
N GLY A 142 -1.73 -0.84 -2.29
CA GLY A 142 -0.99 0.27 -2.91
C GLY A 142 -1.32 1.64 -2.31
N LEU A 143 -2.59 1.89 -1.98
CA LEU A 143 -3.00 3.12 -1.29
C LEU A 143 -2.43 3.20 0.14
N GLN A 144 -2.46 2.08 0.86
CA GLN A 144 -1.85 1.97 2.18
C GLN A 144 -0.33 2.19 2.12
N GLN A 145 0.36 1.58 1.16
CA GLN A 145 1.79 1.80 0.89
C GLN A 145 2.05 3.29 0.64
N PHE A 146 1.33 3.91 -0.29
CA PHE A 146 1.53 5.31 -0.66
C PHE A 146 1.40 6.26 0.54
N ALA A 147 0.32 6.14 1.32
CA ALA A 147 0.09 7.02 2.47
C ALA A 147 1.20 6.87 3.55
N THR A 148 1.57 5.63 3.85
CA THR A 148 2.57 5.34 4.89
C THR A 148 4.00 5.66 4.43
N GLU A 149 4.34 5.51 3.15
CA GLU A 149 5.60 6.02 2.57
C GLU A 149 5.67 7.54 2.64
N THR A 150 4.58 8.23 2.34
CA THR A 150 4.52 9.69 2.40
C THR A 150 4.72 10.16 3.84
N PHE A 151 4.06 9.53 4.81
CA PHE A 151 4.26 9.80 6.23
C PHE A 151 5.72 9.54 6.68
N LYS A 152 6.33 8.43 6.24
CA LYS A 152 7.75 8.14 6.52
C LYS A 152 8.66 9.29 6.06
N LYS A 153 8.39 9.88 4.88
CA LYS A 153 9.16 11.01 4.33
C LYS A 153 8.96 12.31 5.12
N MET A 154 7.86 12.46 5.87
CA MET A 154 7.62 13.64 6.71
C MET A 154 8.55 13.69 7.94
N GLY A 155 9.15 12.57 8.35
CA GLY A 155 10.06 12.53 9.50
C GLY A 155 9.40 12.77 10.87
N VAL A 156 8.06 12.68 10.93
CA VAL A 156 7.30 12.84 12.17
C VAL A 156 7.45 11.59 13.03
N LYS A 157 7.81 11.77 14.30
CA LYS A 157 7.98 10.67 15.26
C LYS A 157 6.66 10.35 15.96
N GLN A 158 6.48 9.07 16.30
CA GLN A 158 5.39 8.67 17.20
C GLN A 158 5.66 9.22 18.61
N ILE A 159 4.59 9.69 19.25
CA ILE A 159 4.58 10.16 20.64
C ILE A 159 3.57 9.35 21.44
N HIS A 160 3.63 9.44 22.78
CA HIS A 160 2.53 8.99 23.63
C HIS A 160 1.28 9.82 23.36
N ASP A 161 0.12 9.24 23.69
CA ASP A 161 -1.14 9.98 23.67
C ASP A 161 -1.01 11.23 24.58
N PRO A 162 -1.20 12.45 24.06
CA PRO A 162 -1.09 13.67 24.87
C PRO A 162 -2.09 13.73 26.03
N SER A 163 -3.18 12.95 25.97
CA SER A 163 -4.16 12.86 27.06
C SER A 163 -3.75 11.87 28.17
N LEU A 164 -2.72 11.06 27.93
CA LEU A 164 -2.22 10.08 28.90
C LEU A 164 -1.22 10.73 29.84
N ASP A 165 -1.63 10.93 31.09
CA ASP A 165 -0.72 11.34 32.16
C ASP A 165 0.08 10.14 32.68
N LEU A 166 1.27 9.95 32.12
CA LEU A 166 2.18 8.85 32.48
C LEU A 166 2.60 8.88 33.96
N ALA A 167 2.59 10.06 34.61
CA ALA A 167 3.02 10.19 36.00
C ALA A 167 1.97 9.68 37.00
N SER A 168 0.69 9.75 36.64
CA SER A 168 -0.43 9.29 37.48
C SER A 168 -0.82 7.83 37.25
N LEU A 169 -0.19 7.13 36.31
CA LEU A 169 -0.47 5.72 36.06
C LEU A 169 -0.13 4.84 37.27
N PRO A 170 -0.95 3.82 37.58
CA PRO A 170 -0.68 2.85 38.64
C PRO A 170 0.70 2.21 38.51
N THR A 171 1.28 1.78 39.64
CA THR A 171 2.59 1.12 39.66
C THR A 171 2.66 -0.15 38.82
N SER A 172 1.52 -0.78 38.53
CA SER A 172 1.42 -1.93 37.62
C SER A 172 1.92 -1.62 36.19
N TYR A 173 1.87 -0.36 35.73
CA TYR A 173 2.41 0.05 34.42
C TYR A 173 3.95 0.13 34.39
N LYS A 174 4.61 -0.01 35.55
CA LYS A 174 6.06 -0.17 35.68
C LYS A 174 6.49 -1.63 35.78
N SER A 175 5.57 -2.58 35.59
CA SER A 175 5.88 -4.00 35.58
C SER A 175 6.82 -4.33 34.42
N LYS A 176 7.80 -5.18 34.68
CA LYS A 176 8.72 -5.71 33.67
C LYS A 176 8.00 -6.65 32.74
N ILE A 177 7.96 -6.32 31.45
CA ILE A 177 7.37 -7.15 30.40
C ILE A 177 8.49 -7.58 29.45
N ALA A 178 8.64 -8.88 29.28
CA ALA A 178 9.59 -9.47 28.34
C ALA A 178 8.83 -10.11 27.17
N LEU A 179 9.22 -9.78 25.94
CA LEU A 179 8.77 -10.46 24.71
C LEU A 179 9.95 -11.20 24.10
N VAL A 180 9.70 -12.38 23.50
CA VAL A 180 10.75 -13.21 22.89
C VAL A 180 10.55 -13.25 21.37
N GLY A 181 11.57 -12.85 20.63
CA GLY A 181 11.59 -12.66 19.18
C GLY A 181 11.11 -11.26 18.75
N CYS A 182 11.93 -10.52 18.00
CA CYS A 182 11.64 -9.17 17.49
C CYS A 182 11.05 -9.20 16.08
N GLY A 183 10.00 -10.02 15.91
CA GLY A 183 9.22 -10.10 14.67
C GLY A 183 7.90 -9.31 14.73
N PRO A 184 7.06 -9.42 13.68
CA PRO A 184 5.81 -8.66 13.56
C PRO A 184 4.89 -8.77 14.79
N ALA A 185 4.76 -9.97 15.36
CA ALA A 185 3.92 -10.22 16.52
C ALA A 185 4.36 -9.43 17.76
N SER A 186 5.64 -9.54 18.14
CA SER A 186 6.17 -8.82 19.30
C SER A 186 6.28 -7.32 19.07
N ILE A 187 6.60 -6.87 17.85
CA ILE A 187 6.61 -5.44 17.52
C ILE A 187 5.21 -4.85 17.71
N SER A 188 4.17 -5.55 17.24
CA SER A 188 2.78 -5.15 17.44
C SER A 188 2.42 -5.10 18.93
N CYS A 189 2.67 -6.19 19.65
CA CYS A 189 2.35 -6.31 21.07
C CYS A 189 3.07 -5.23 21.91
N ALA A 190 4.38 -5.05 21.73
CA ALA A 190 5.16 -4.03 22.42
C ALA A 190 4.67 -2.62 22.08
N THR A 191 4.29 -2.35 20.82
CA THR A 191 3.76 -1.05 20.41
C THR A 191 2.45 -0.73 21.14
N PHE A 192 1.52 -1.68 21.20
CA PHE A 192 0.24 -1.47 21.89
C PHE A 192 0.42 -1.34 23.41
N LEU A 193 1.30 -2.14 24.03
CA LEU A 193 1.64 -2.00 25.46
C LEU A 193 2.26 -0.62 25.74
N ALA A 194 3.19 -0.15 24.91
CA ALA A 194 3.79 1.18 25.06
C ALA A 194 2.74 2.30 24.90
N ARG A 195 1.77 2.15 23.99
CA ARG A 195 0.65 3.10 23.83
C ARG A 195 -0.24 3.17 25.08
N LEU A 196 -0.44 2.04 25.77
CA LEU A 196 -1.18 2.00 27.04
C LEU A 196 -0.40 2.64 28.21
N GLY A 197 0.89 2.91 28.05
CA GLY A 197 1.74 3.54 29.06
C GLY A 197 2.62 2.58 29.85
N TYR A 198 2.72 1.30 29.45
CA TYR A 198 3.72 0.40 30.04
C TYR A 198 5.13 0.92 29.74
N SER A 199 5.93 1.09 30.79
CA SER A 199 7.21 1.80 30.73
C SER A 199 8.45 0.90 30.69
N ASP A 200 8.31 -0.39 31.02
CA ASP A 200 9.41 -1.36 31.06
C ASP A 200 9.08 -2.59 30.18
N VAL A 201 9.18 -2.39 28.86
CA VAL A 201 8.93 -3.42 27.85
C VAL A 201 10.24 -3.72 27.12
N THR A 202 10.74 -4.96 27.25
CA THR A 202 11.97 -5.41 26.60
C THR A 202 11.67 -6.56 25.62
N VAL A 203 12.17 -6.45 24.39
CA VAL A 203 12.09 -7.52 23.40
C VAL A 203 13.45 -8.18 23.26
N PHE A 204 13.53 -9.49 23.47
CA PHE A 204 14.75 -10.28 23.33
C PHE A 204 14.76 -10.96 21.97
N GLU A 205 15.74 -10.65 21.13
CA GLU A 205 15.94 -11.26 19.82
C GLU A 205 17.17 -12.18 19.84
N LYS A 206 17.08 -13.30 19.11
CA LYS A 206 18.17 -14.26 18.96
C LYS A 206 19.25 -13.74 18.00
N GLN A 207 18.85 -13.08 16.92
CA GLN A 207 19.74 -12.61 15.86
C GLN A 207 20.31 -11.22 16.12
N GLU A 208 21.32 -10.83 15.35
CA GLU A 208 21.88 -9.46 15.35
C GLU A 208 20.97 -8.43 14.64
N TYR A 209 19.97 -8.90 13.89
CA TYR A 209 18.98 -8.06 13.19
C TYR A 209 17.58 -8.22 13.77
N VAL A 210 16.76 -7.19 13.56
CA VAL A 210 15.36 -7.13 14.01
C VAL A 210 14.40 -7.13 12.82
N GLY A 211 13.10 -7.35 13.08
CA GLY A 211 12.03 -7.36 12.08
C GLY A 211 11.45 -8.75 11.81
N GLY A 212 12.17 -9.81 12.20
CA GLY A 212 11.71 -11.19 12.11
C GLY A 212 11.71 -11.75 10.68
N LEU A 213 10.78 -12.68 10.44
CA LEU A 213 10.66 -13.57 9.26
C LEU A 213 11.76 -14.64 9.06
N ARG A 214 12.64 -14.82 10.06
CA ARG A 214 13.93 -15.54 9.97
C ARG A 214 14.88 -14.90 8.97
#